data_AF-A0A7C4T9P6-F1
#
_entry.id   AF-A0A7C4T9P6-F1
#
_cell.length_a   1.000
_cell.length_b   1.000
_cell.length_c   1.000
_cell.angle_alpha   90.00
_cell.angle_beta   90.00
_cell.angle_gamma   90.00
#
_symmetry.space_group_name_H-M   'P 1'
#
loop_
_entity.id
_entity.type
_entity.pdbx_description
1 polymer ?
#
loop_
_entity_poly.entity_id
_entity_poly.type
_entity_poly.pdbx_seq_one_letter_code
_entity_poly.pdbx_strand_id
1 'polypeptide(L)'
;MRRDLAMAAKKAADKGDDWFSSLDAELEKKTKEIIKDVGEQNVARLELNRQLIEDFWKIWKRFNKINVHFALEPAYSNWAVFSETFPDGEWHWRPGFNPAAVQTVQLLDRTMDQARIGDALKVNYVEIDNKTRLRVTFEYCEGEHYYKYSGWKRIWTVHTLYDQALERVNVDDLHKLFADLVKVWYESHLRRNRDILIKHLKQTYEKVETFNQ
;
A
#
# COMPACT_ATOMS: atom_id res chain seq x y z
N MET A 1 -8.84 -63.32 40.98
CA MET A 1 -7.99 -63.00 39.81
C MET A 1 -8.72 -62.48 38.56
N ARG A 2 -10.04 -62.65 38.37
CA ARG A 2 -10.76 -62.10 37.19
C ARG A 2 -11.35 -60.68 37.37
N ARG A 3 -11.34 -60.11 38.58
CA ARG A 3 -11.84 -58.75 38.85
C ARG A 3 -10.78 -57.66 38.66
N ASP A 4 -9.51 -57.97 38.89
CA ASP A 4 -8.42 -56.98 38.79
C ASP A 4 -8.02 -56.69 37.35
N LEU A 5 -8.14 -57.67 36.45
CA LEU A 5 -7.95 -57.50 35.00
C LEU A 5 -9.05 -56.64 34.35
N ALA A 6 -10.27 -56.66 34.89
CA ALA A 6 -11.37 -55.82 34.39
C ALA A 6 -11.22 -54.35 34.83
N MET A 7 -10.66 -54.09 36.02
CA MET A 7 -10.32 -52.73 36.48
C MET A 7 -9.08 -52.16 35.76
N ALA A 8 -8.12 -53.01 35.39
CA ALA A 8 -6.97 -52.61 34.56
C ALA A 8 -7.38 -52.31 33.11
N ALA A 9 -8.29 -53.09 32.53
CA ALA A 9 -8.85 -52.83 31.20
C ALA A 9 -9.78 -51.60 31.17
N LYS A 10 -10.48 -51.30 32.28
CA LYS A 10 -11.31 -50.09 32.40
C LYS A 10 -10.49 -48.82 32.66
N LYS A 11 -9.29 -48.93 33.26
CA LYS A 11 -8.32 -47.82 33.35
C LYS A 11 -7.54 -47.59 32.05
N ALA A 12 -7.45 -48.58 31.17
CA ALA A 12 -6.79 -48.43 29.87
C ALA A 12 -7.71 -47.83 28.79
N ALA A 13 -9.03 -47.84 28.99
CA ALA A 13 -10.02 -47.25 28.09
C ALA A 13 -10.22 -45.72 28.30
N ASP A 14 -9.65 -45.15 29.36
CA ASP A 14 -9.69 -43.70 29.68
C ASP A 14 -8.49 -42.91 29.10
N LYS A 15 -7.66 -43.56 28.27
CA LYS A 15 -6.64 -42.90 27.45
C LYS A 15 -7.04 -42.92 25.98
N GLY A 16 -8.28 -42.55 25.71
CA GLY A 16 -8.57 -41.86 24.46
C GLY A 16 -7.81 -40.55 24.55
N ASP A 17 -6.62 -40.50 23.95
CA ASP A 17 -5.85 -39.29 23.74
C ASP A 17 -6.82 -38.15 23.47
N ASP A 18 -6.77 -37.15 24.34
CA ASP A 18 -7.56 -35.95 24.24
C ASP A 18 -7.06 -35.16 23.02
N TRP A 19 -7.50 -35.64 21.85
CA TRP A 19 -7.15 -35.10 20.55
C TRP A 19 -7.51 -33.62 20.48
N PHE A 20 -8.50 -33.20 21.27
CA PHE A 20 -8.87 -31.81 21.43
C PHE A 20 -7.85 -31.04 22.27
N SER A 21 -7.37 -31.56 23.39
CA SER A 21 -6.25 -30.92 24.13
C SER A 21 -4.98 -30.79 23.28
N SER A 22 -4.70 -31.77 22.42
CA SER A 22 -3.56 -31.70 21.50
C SER A 22 -3.79 -30.67 20.38
N LEU A 23 -5.02 -30.61 19.83
CA LEU A 23 -5.43 -29.57 18.88
C LEU A 23 -5.36 -28.17 19.52
N ASP A 24 -5.87 -28.01 20.73
CA ASP A 24 -5.90 -26.74 21.46
C ASP A 24 -4.47 -26.22 21.71
N ALA A 25 -3.54 -27.10 22.10
CA ALA A 25 -2.13 -26.75 22.23
C ALA A 25 -1.49 -26.32 20.89
N GLU A 26 -1.83 -26.98 19.78
CA GLU A 26 -1.37 -26.58 18.44
C GLU A 26 -1.97 -25.24 17.99
N LEU A 27 -3.26 -25.01 18.26
CA LEU A 27 -3.96 -23.77 17.96
C LEU A 27 -3.41 -22.60 18.78
N GLU A 28 -3.13 -22.81 20.07
CA GLU A 28 -2.47 -21.84 20.95
C GLU A 28 -1.06 -21.50 20.47
N LYS A 29 -0.29 -22.51 20.06
CA LYS A 29 1.05 -22.29 19.48
C LYS A 29 0.97 -21.47 18.20
N LYS A 30 0.08 -21.82 17.27
CA LYS A 30 -0.17 -21.06 16.04
C LYS A 30 -0.64 -19.64 16.35
N THR A 31 -1.50 -19.46 17.33
CA THR A 31 -2.01 -18.13 17.74
C THR A 31 -0.87 -17.25 18.23
N LYS A 32 0.02 -17.77 19.08
CA LYS A 32 1.19 -17.03 19.57
C LYS A 32 2.19 -16.67 18.46
N GLU A 33 2.44 -17.60 17.55
CA GLU A 33 3.30 -17.37 16.38
C GLU A 33 2.72 -16.27 15.48
N ILE A 34 1.41 -16.32 15.20
CA ILE A 34 0.71 -15.32 14.39
C ILE A 34 0.68 -13.96 15.08
N ILE A 35 0.39 -13.88 16.38
CA ILE A 35 0.39 -12.61 17.12
C ILE A 35 1.76 -11.94 17.06
N LYS A 36 2.84 -12.73 17.18
CA LYS A 36 4.20 -12.21 17.09
C LYS A 36 4.51 -11.67 15.69
N ASP A 37 4.24 -12.44 14.64
CA ASP A 37 4.46 -12.03 13.25
C ASP A 37 3.62 -10.79 12.87
N VAL A 38 2.33 -10.79 13.20
CA VAL A 38 1.43 -9.64 13.00
C VAL A 38 1.92 -8.42 13.80
N GLY A 39 2.45 -8.62 15.00
CA GLY A 39 3.05 -7.56 15.81
C GLY A 39 4.26 -6.92 15.13
N GLU A 40 5.20 -7.74 14.64
CA GLU A 40 6.40 -7.27 13.93
C GLU A 40 6.05 -6.56 12.62
N GLN A 41 5.12 -7.12 11.84
CA GLN A 41 4.62 -6.48 10.61
C GLN A 41 3.91 -5.15 10.90
N ASN A 42 3.13 -5.05 11.97
CA ASN A 42 2.47 -3.80 12.35
C ASN A 42 3.47 -2.71 12.71
N VAL A 43 4.55 -3.04 13.43
CA VAL A 43 5.61 -2.06 13.74
C VAL A 43 6.30 -1.59 12.46
N ALA A 44 6.65 -2.51 11.55
CA ALA A 44 7.28 -2.17 10.28
C ALA A 44 6.38 -1.25 9.42
N ARG A 45 5.07 -1.58 9.32
CA ARG A 45 4.09 -0.75 8.59
C ARG A 45 3.88 0.61 9.25
N LEU A 46 3.92 0.69 10.59
CA LEU A 46 3.69 1.94 11.31
C LEU A 46 4.70 3.02 10.91
N GLU A 47 6.00 2.72 11.05
CA GLU A 47 7.06 3.69 10.76
C GLU A 47 7.14 4.00 9.26
N LEU A 48 7.01 2.97 8.42
CA LEU A 48 7.03 3.13 6.97
C LEU A 48 5.87 4.01 6.49
N ASN A 49 4.64 3.75 6.93
CA ASN A 49 3.48 4.53 6.51
C ASN A 49 3.53 5.97 7.06
N ARG A 50 4.03 6.17 8.28
CA ARG A 50 4.26 7.52 8.81
C ARG A 50 5.18 8.32 7.89
N GLN A 51 6.33 7.75 7.52
CA GLN A 51 7.28 8.39 6.61
C GLN A 51 6.66 8.66 5.22
N LEU A 52 5.99 7.67 4.64
CA LEU A 52 5.37 7.78 3.31
C LEU A 52 4.30 8.88 3.26
N ILE A 53 3.42 8.95 4.27
CA ILE A 53 2.38 9.98 4.35
C ILE A 53 3.00 11.38 4.45
N GLU A 54 4.05 11.55 5.27
CA GLU A 54 4.75 12.82 5.39
C GLU A 54 5.44 13.24 4.09
N ASP A 55 6.06 12.29 3.39
CA ASP A 55 6.73 12.57 2.12
C ASP A 55 5.73 12.90 1.01
N PHE A 56 4.63 12.18 0.93
CA PHE A 56 3.55 12.47 -0.02
C PHE A 56 2.90 13.82 0.27
N TRP A 57 2.78 14.21 1.54
CA TRP A 57 2.34 15.55 1.92
C TRP A 57 3.33 16.64 1.47
N LYS A 58 4.64 16.44 1.62
CA LYS A 58 5.66 17.39 1.13
C LYS A 58 5.59 17.54 -0.39
N ILE A 59 5.43 16.44 -1.13
CA ILE A 59 5.25 16.45 -2.58
C ILE A 59 3.97 17.21 -2.94
N TRP A 60 2.85 16.88 -2.28
CA TRP A 60 1.57 17.57 -2.46
C TRP A 60 1.72 19.09 -2.31
N LYS A 61 2.34 19.56 -1.22
CA LYS A 61 2.56 21.00 -0.99
C LYS A 61 3.42 21.62 -2.08
N ARG A 62 4.46 20.93 -2.55
CA ARG A 62 5.35 21.45 -3.60
C ARG A 62 4.61 21.64 -4.92
N PHE A 63 3.73 20.72 -5.29
CA PHE A 63 2.93 20.81 -6.52
C PHE A 63 1.81 21.84 -6.40
N ASN A 64 1.22 21.99 -5.20
CA ASN A 64 0.22 23.02 -4.94
C ASN A 64 0.74 24.44 -5.26
N LYS A 65 2.03 24.71 -4.98
CA LYS A 65 2.69 26.00 -5.31
C LYS A 65 2.71 26.35 -6.81
N ILE A 66 2.52 25.37 -7.70
CA ILE A 66 2.42 25.60 -9.15
C ILE A 66 1.00 25.36 -9.68
N ASN A 67 -0.01 25.44 -8.80
CA ASN A 67 -1.42 25.24 -9.10
C ASN A 67 -1.73 23.85 -9.67
N VAL A 68 -0.97 22.83 -9.24
CA VAL A 68 -1.32 21.43 -9.49
C VAL A 68 -2.04 20.88 -8.27
N HIS A 69 -3.20 20.28 -8.49
CA HIS A 69 -4.07 19.79 -7.42
C HIS A 69 -4.07 18.27 -7.42
N PHE A 70 -3.50 17.70 -6.37
CA PHE A 70 -3.57 16.27 -6.10
C PHE A 70 -4.67 15.96 -5.08
N ALA A 71 -5.34 14.81 -5.28
CA ALA A 71 -6.03 14.12 -4.20
C ALA A 71 -5.03 13.19 -3.50
N LEU A 72 -4.85 13.36 -2.19
CA LEU A 72 -4.03 12.49 -1.36
C LEU A 72 -4.94 11.43 -0.72
N GLU A 73 -4.51 10.17 -0.73
CA GLU A 73 -5.10 9.11 0.08
C GLU A 73 -4.01 8.49 0.97
N PRO A 74 -4.24 8.28 2.28
CA PRO A 74 -5.41 8.73 3.02
C PRO A 74 -5.54 10.26 3.00
N ALA A 75 -6.78 10.75 2.91
CA ALA A 75 -7.06 12.17 2.93
C ALA A 75 -6.41 12.85 4.14
N TYR A 76 -5.80 14.03 3.95
CA TYR A 76 -5.10 14.75 5.01
C TYR A 76 -5.98 15.08 6.22
N SER A 77 -7.30 15.22 6.02
CA SER A 77 -8.27 15.36 7.11
C SER A 77 -8.29 14.16 8.06
N ASN A 78 -7.92 12.97 7.60
CA ASN A 78 -7.98 11.73 8.36
C ASN A 78 -6.80 11.59 9.33
N TRP A 79 -5.62 12.12 8.96
CA TRP A 79 -4.38 11.89 9.71
C TRP A 79 -3.73 13.15 10.28
N ALA A 80 -4.02 14.34 9.75
CA ALA A 80 -3.49 15.60 10.27
C ALA A 80 -4.54 16.42 11.00
N VAL A 81 -4.05 17.20 11.96
CA VAL A 81 -4.72 18.38 12.51
C VAL A 81 -3.86 19.58 12.14
N PHE A 82 -4.45 20.50 11.38
CA PHE A 82 -3.78 21.71 10.92
C PHE A 82 -4.03 22.85 11.90
N SER A 83 -2.99 23.65 12.14
CA SER A 83 -3.09 24.93 12.85
C SER A 83 -3.77 25.99 11.97
N GLU A 84 -3.67 27.27 12.35
CA GLU A 84 -4.42 28.39 11.75
C GLU A 84 -4.18 28.61 10.24
N THR A 85 -3.08 28.12 9.67
CA THR A 85 -2.74 28.31 8.24
C THR A 85 -2.66 26.99 7.48
N PHE A 86 -3.46 26.85 6.43
CA PHE A 86 -3.45 25.69 5.53
C PHE A 86 -3.06 26.12 4.10
N PRO A 87 -2.19 25.38 3.39
CA PRO A 87 -1.46 24.17 3.81
C PRO A 87 -0.07 24.46 4.42
N ASP A 88 0.33 25.73 4.52
CA ASP A 88 1.70 26.13 4.86
C ASP A 88 2.00 26.18 6.37
N GLY A 89 0.97 26.14 7.22
CA GLY A 89 1.13 26.16 8.66
C GLY A 89 1.62 24.85 9.25
N GLU A 90 1.86 24.89 10.56
CA GLU A 90 2.20 23.70 11.34
C GLU A 90 1.01 22.74 11.39
N TRP A 91 1.32 21.45 11.40
CA TRP A 91 0.35 20.39 11.59
C TRP A 91 0.94 19.35 12.52
N HIS A 92 0.06 18.59 13.17
CA HIS A 92 0.45 17.44 13.97
C HIS A 92 -0.44 16.25 13.66
N TRP A 93 0.05 15.06 13.97
CA TRP A 93 -0.72 13.83 13.82
C TRP A 93 -2.02 13.91 14.63
N ARG A 94 -3.12 13.48 14.02
CA ARG A 94 -4.41 13.36 14.68
C ARG A 94 -4.31 12.29 15.76
N PRO A 95 -4.73 12.59 17.01
CA PRO A 95 -4.76 11.58 18.08
C PRO A 95 -5.59 10.36 17.66
N GLY A 96 -5.07 9.15 17.91
CA GLY A 96 -5.74 7.90 17.58
C GLY A 96 -5.65 7.47 16.10
N PHE A 97 -5.02 8.26 15.22
CA PHE A 97 -4.72 7.78 13.87
C PHE A 97 -3.71 6.64 13.95
N ASN A 98 -3.99 5.53 13.26
CA ASN A 98 -3.13 4.35 13.21
C ASN A 98 -2.48 4.22 11.82
N PRO A 99 -1.20 4.65 11.64
CA PRO A 99 -0.50 4.50 10.37
C PRO A 99 -0.36 3.05 9.92
N ALA A 100 -0.22 2.08 10.84
CA ALA A 100 -0.03 0.67 10.47
C ALA A 100 -1.23 0.06 9.72
N ALA A 101 -2.43 0.61 9.94
CA ALA A 101 -3.66 0.16 9.29
C ALA A 101 -3.82 0.67 7.85
N VAL A 102 -2.99 1.63 7.42
CA VAL A 102 -3.05 2.20 6.07
C VAL A 102 -2.53 1.18 5.05
N GLN A 103 -3.40 0.75 4.14
CA GLN A 103 -3.06 -0.19 3.07
C GLN A 103 -2.53 0.49 1.80
N THR A 104 -2.91 1.76 1.60
CA THR A 104 -2.60 2.52 0.40
C THR A 104 -2.23 3.95 0.76
N VAL A 105 -1.12 4.43 0.19
CA VAL A 105 -0.77 5.85 0.14
C VAL A 105 -0.66 6.26 -1.33
N GLN A 106 -1.42 7.26 -1.77
CA GLN A 106 -1.39 7.70 -3.17
C GLN A 106 -1.52 9.21 -3.36
N LEU A 107 -0.93 9.70 -4.45
CA LEU A 107 -1.18 11.02 -5.02
C LEU A 107 -1.87 10.83 -6.37
N LEU A 108 -3.07 11.38 -6.51
CA LEU A 108 -3.88 11.32 -7.72
C LEU A 108 -4.04 12.71 -8.33
N ASP A 109 -3.62 12.87 -9.57
CA ASP A 109 -3.70 14.10 -10.36
C ASP A 109 -5.12 14.42 -10.79
N ARG A 110 -5.52 15.66 -10.54
CA ARG A 110 -6.81 16.23 -10.89
C ARG A 110 -6.69 17.40 -11.89
N THR A 111 -5.51 17.65 -12.45
CA THR A 111 -5.27 18.71 -13.43
C THR A 111 -5.93 18.36 -14.77
N MET A 112 -7.10 18.96 -15.02
CA MET A 112 -7.94 18.67 -16.17
C MET A 112 -7.43 19.30 -17.47
N ASP A 113 -6.93 20.54 -17.40
CA ASP A 113 -6.45 21.33 -18.55
C ASP A 113 -5.21 20.74 -19.23
N GLN A 114 -4.53 19.81 -18.56
CA GLN A 114 -3.37 19.09 -19.11
C GLN A 114 -3.65 17.61 -19.40
N ALA A 115 -4.91 17.18 -19.37
CA ALA A 115 -5.33 15.79 -19.58
C ALA A 115 -4.61 14.78 -18.66
N ARG A 116 -4.43 15.15 -17.38
CA ARG A 116 -3.73 14.32 -16.37
C ARG A 116 -4.68 13.68 -15.37
N ILE A 117 -5.99 13.86 -15.53
CA ILE A 117 -6.97 13.25 -14.63
C ILE A 117 -6.74 11.74 -14.62
N GLY A 118 -6.38 11.22 -13.45
CA GLY A 118 -6.08 9.80 -13.30
C GLY A 118 -4.61 9.47 -13.10
N ASP A 119 -3.69 10.34 -13.51
CA ASP A 119 -2.26 10.10 -13.30
C ASP A 119 -2.01 9.95 -11.79
N ALA A 120 -1.51 8.79 -11.36
CA ALA A 120 -1.42 8.49 -9.95
C ALA A 120 -0.16 7.71 -9.59
N LEU A 121 0.52 8.20 -8.55
CA LEU A 121 1.57 7.48 -7.84
C LEU A 121 0.93 6.77 -6.65
N LYS A 122 1.04 5.45 -6.58
CA LYS A 122 0.44 4.63 -5.52
C LYS A 122 1.47 3.73 -4.85
N VAL A 123 1.43 3.67 -3.53
CA VAL A 123 2.14 2.71 -2.69
C VAL A 123 1.10 1.82 -2.03
N ASN A 124 1.15 0.52 -2.29
CA ASN A 124 0.19 -0.47 -1.80
C ASN A 124 0.90 -1.64 -1.15
N TYR A 125 0.28 -2.18 -0.09
CA TYR A 125 0.64 -3.50 0.41
C TYR A 125 -0.10 -4.57 -0.40
N VAL A 126 0.63 -5.53 -0.94
CA VAL A 126 0.08 -6.68 -1.67
C VAL A 126 0.56 -7.97 -1.04
N GLU A 127 -0.32 -8.96 -0.97
CA GLU A 127 0.03 -10.30 -0.48
C GLU A 127 0.31 -11.20 -1.68
N ILE A 128 1.53 -11.77 -1.74
CA ILE A 128 1.94 -12.75 -2.75
C ILE A 128 2.65 -13.88 -2.03
N ASP A 129 2.23 -15.12 -2.26
CA ASP A 129 2.78 -16.33 -1.64
C ASP A 129 2.84 -16.24 -0.10
N ASN A 130 1.77 -15.73 0.52
CA ASN A 130 1.65 -15.47 1.96
C ASN A 130 2.71 -14.50 2.53
N LYS A 131 3.32 -13.67 1.68
CA LYS A 131 4.26 -12.62 2.10
C LYS A 131 3.70 -11.27 1.75
N THR A 132 3.68 -10.37 2.74
CA THR A 132 3.39 -8.95 2.50
C THR A 132 4.53 -8.34 1.70
N ARG A 133 4.18 -7.67 0.60
CA ARG A 133 5.11 -6.90 -0.24
C ARG A 133 4.64 -5.45 -0.33
N LEU A 134 5.60 -4.54 -0.39
CA LEU A 134 5.34 -3.14 -0.72
C LEU A 134 5.52 -2.96 -2.22
N ARG A 135 4.45 -2.54 -2.91
CA ARG A 135 4.45 -2.24 -4.33
C ARG A 135 4.21 -0.77 -4.58
N VAL A 136 5.11 -0.14 -5.33
CA VAL A 136 4.94 1.22 -5.84
C VAL A 136 4.60 1.12 -7.32
N THR A 137 3.54 1.81 -7.72
CA THR A 137 3.08 1.88 -9.11
C THR A 137 2.84 3.31 -9.53
N PHE A 138 3.01 3.56 -10.83
CA PHE A 138 2.47 4.72 -11.48
C PHE A 138 1.44 4.30 -12.51
N GLU A 139 0.25 4.85 -12.44
CA GLU A 139 -0.81 4.60 -13.41
C GLU A 139 -1.23 5.88 -14.12
N TYR A 140 -1.67 5.74 -15.37
CA TYR A 140 -2.17 6.86 -16.15
C TYR A 140 -3.18 6.39 -17.19
N CYS A 141 -4.14 7.27 -17.52
CA CYS A 141 -5.14 6.99 -18.54
C CYS A 141 -4.56 7.27 -19.94
N GLU A 142 -4.59 6.28 -20.84
CA GLU A 142 -4.19 6.42 -22.25
C GLU A 142 -5.30 7.04 -23.11
N GLY A 143 -6.54 7.03 -22.62
CA GLY A 143 -7.70 7.60 -23.29
C GLY A 143 -8.93 6.69 -23.24
N GLU A 144 -9.97 7.09 -23.96
CA GLU A 144 -11.21 6.32 -24.09
C GLU A 144 -11.23 5.59 -25.43
N HIS A 145 -11.45 4.28 -25.40
CA HIS A 145 -11.58 3.43 -26.58
C HIS A 145 -12.98 2.84 -26.66
N TYR A 146 -13.59 2.92 -27.84
CA TYR A 146 -14.91 2.34 -28.07
C TYR A 146 -14.80 0.86 -28.45
N TYR A 147 -15.44 0.00 -27.65
CA TYR A 147 -15.57 -1.43 -27.92
C TYR A 147 -17.01 -1.75 -28.32
N LYS A 148 -17.20 -2.36 -29.50
CA LYS A 148 -18.51 -2.64 -30.13
C LYS A 148 -19.56 -3.25 -29.19
N TYR A 149 -19.13 -4.08 -28.23
CA TYR A 149 -20.02 -4.81 -27.31
C TYR A 149 -19.92 -4.35 -25.84
N SER A 150 -19.08 -3.36 -25.53
CA SER A 150 -18.87 -2.92 -24.14
C SER A 150 -18.83 -1.40 -23.98
N GLY A 151 -19.11 -0.64 -25.05
CA GLY A 151 -19.17 0.81 -25.03
C GLY A 151 -17.79 1.46 -24.93
N TRP A 152 -17.79 2.73 -24.51
CA TRP A 152 -16.58 3.48 -24.22
C TRP A 152 -15.92 2.92 -22.94
N LYS A 153 -14.64 2.59 -23.04
CA LYS A 153 -13.83 2.15 -21.91
C LYS A 153 -12.59 3.02 -21.76
N ARG A 154 -12.19 3.26 -20.52
CA ARG A 154 -10.91 3.92 -20.24
C ARG A 154 -9.81 2.90 -20.23
N ILE A 155 -8.76 3.18 -20.99
CA ILE A 155 -7.56 2.38 -21.00
C ILE A 155 -6.57 2.96 -20.01
N TRP A 156 -6.18 2.15 -19.03
CA TRP A 156 -5.20 2.52 -18.03
C TRP A 156 -3.92 1.75 -18.27
N THR A 157 -2.78 2.43 -18.23
CA THR A 157 -1.47 1.78 -18.21
C THR A 157 -0.87 1.92 -16.82
N VAL A 158 -0.35 0.80 -16.29
CA VAL A 158 0.30 0.72 -14.98
C VAL A 158 1.76 0.30 -15.16
N HIS A 159 2.66 1.07 -14.56
CA HIS A 159 4.08 0.74 -14.43
C HIS A 159 4.37 0.36 -12.98
N THR A 160 5.05 -0.77 -12.77
CA THR A 160 5.58 -1.13 -11.45
C THR A 160 6.94 -0.47 -11.30
N LEU A 161 7.01 0.47 -10.35
CA LEU A 161 8.19 1.26 -10.06
C LEU A 161 9.11 0.57 -9.05
N TYR A 162 8.50 -0.15 -8.10
CA TYR A 162 9.18 -0.84 -7.02
C TYR A 162 8.31 -2.00 -6.52
N ASP A 163 8.91 -3.13 -6.23
CA ASP A 163 8.23 -4.28 -5.65
C ASP A 163 9.20 -5.10 -4.80
N GLN A 164 9.04 -5.05 -3.47
CA GLN A 164 9.87 -5.80 -2.52
C GLN A 164 9.04 -6.39 -1.38
N ALA A 165 9.52 -7.51 -0.82
CA ALA A 165 9.00 -8.02 0.45
C ALA A 165 9.16 -6.95 1.54
N LEU A 166 8.16 -6.82 2.43
CA LEU A 166 8.13 -5.74 3.43
C LEU A 166 9.41 -5.71 4.29
N GLU A 167 9.92 -6.87 4.68
CA GLU A 167 11.16 -7.04 5.45
C GLU A 167 12.42 -6.53 4.75
N ARG A 168 12.38 -6.36 3.42
CA ARG A 168 13.50 -5.91 2.58
C ARG A 168 13.33 -4.49 2.06
N VAL A 169 12.24 -3.82 2.43
CA VAL A 169 11.99 -2.45 2.00
C VAL A 169 13.06 -1.54 2.59
N ASN A 170 13.67 -0.72 1.73
CA ASN A 170 14.60 0.31 2.14
C ASN A 170 14.02 1.70 1.79
N VAL A 171 13.89 2.55 2.80
CA VAL A 171 13.35 3.91 2.66
C VAL A 171 14.22 4.78 1.75
N ASP A 172 15.55 4.64 1.79
CA ASP A 172 16.45 5.42 0.94
C ASP A 172 16.24 5.11 -0.55
N ASP A 173 15.94 3.86 -0.87
CA ASP A 173 15.67 3.46 -2.25
C ASP A 173 14.31 3.98 -2.72
N LEU A 174 13.30 3.99 -1.84
CA LEU A 174 12.02 4.66 -2.10
C LEU A 174 12.21 6.17 -2.30
N HIS A 175 13.05 6.82 -1.50
CA HIS A 175 13.33 8.26 -1.64
C HIS A 175 14.04 8.59 -2.95
N LYS A 176 15.01 7.77 -3.38
CA LYS A 176 15.65 7.92 -4.70
C LYS A 176 14.64 7.77 -5.82
N LEU A 177 13.79 6.74 -5.74
CA LEU A 177 12.71 6.49 -6.70
C LEU A 177 11.76 7.70 -6.79
N PHE A 178 11.25 8.16 -5.64
CA PHE A 178 10.36 9.32 -5.60
C PHE A 178 11.06 10.58 -6.10
N ALA A 179 12.31 10.81 -5.74
CA ALA A 179 13.06 11.98 -6.20
C ALA A 179 13.24 12.00 -7.72
N ASP A 180 13.49 10.85 -8.35
CA ASP A 180 13.57 10.72 -9.81
C ASP A 180 12.22 11.01 -10.47
N LEU A 181 11.20 10.24 -10.11
CA LEU A 181 9.85 10.38 -10.68
C LEU A 181 9.26 11.78 -10.48
N VAL A 182 9.32 12.31 -9.26
CA VAL A 182 8.68 13.58 -8.89
C VAL A 182 9.32 14.74 -9.63
N LYS A 183 10.65 14.73 -9.87
CA LYS A 183 11.31 15.76 -10.68
C LYS A 183 10.78 15.77 -12.10
N VAL A 184 10.69 14.60 -12.74
CA VAL A 184 10.18 14.47 -14.10
C VAL A 184 8.70 14.85 -14.18
N TRP A 185 7.89 14.41 -13.22
CA TRP A 185 6.48 14.78 -13.14
C TRP A 185 6.30 16.29 -12.98
N TYR A 186 7.06 16.91 -12.08
CA TYR A 186 7.04 18.35 -11.85
C TYR A 186 7.45 19.14 -13.10
N GLU A 187 8.54 18.74 -13.76
CA GLU A 187 8.96 19.32 -15.04
C GLU A 187 7.87 19.20 -16.10
N SER A 188 7.21 18.03 -16.18
CA SER A 188 6.15 17.79 -17.15
C SER A 188 4.98 18.77 -16.97
N HIS A 189 4.62 19.14 -15.73
CA HIS A 189 3.59 20.15 -15.47
C HIS A 189 4.03 21.55 -15.86
N LEU A 190 5.25 21.94 -15.49
CA LEU A 190 5.79 23.27 -15.83
C LEU A 190 5.84 23.49 -17.34
N ARG A 191 6.20 22.45 -18.09
CA ARG A 191 6.25 22.48 -19.57
C ARG A 191 4.89 22.24 -20.22
N ARG A 192 3.85 21.91 -19.44
CA ARG A 192 2.53 21.47 -19.93
C ARG A 192 2.63 20.34 -20.96
N ASN A 193 3.58 19.44 -20.76
CA ASN A 193 3.87 18.34 -21.66
C ASN A 193 3.89 17.03 -20.88
N ARG A 194 2.76 16.32 -20.91
CA ARG A 194 2.58 15.02 -20.23
C ARG A 194 3.47 13.93 -20.79
N ASP A 195 3.85 14.00 -22.07
CA ASP A 195 4.66 12.97 -22.73
C ASP A 195 6.05 12.82 -22.11
N ILE A 196 6.56 13.87 -21.48
CA ILE A 196 7.85 13.81 -20.75
C ILE A 196 7.79 12.73 -19.66
N LEU A 197 6.72 12.73 -18.87
CA LEU A 197 6.51 11.75 -17.81
C LEU A 197 6.24 10.35 -18.40
N ILE A 198 5.35 10.26 -19.39
CA ILE A 198 4.99 8.99 -20.01
C ILE A 198 6.21 8.32 -20.65
N LYS A 199 7.06 9.09 -21.35
CA LYS A 199 8.28 8.58 -21.97
C LYS A 199 9.25 8.08 -20.93
N HIS A 200 9.47 8.82 -19.86
CA HIS A 200 10.31 8.38 -18.75
C HIS A 200 9.79 7.08 -18.14
N LEU A 201 8.48 6.98 -17.87
CA LEU A 201 7.87 5.76 -17.33
C LEU A 201 8.11 4.53 -18.21
N LYS A 202 7.87 4.67 -19.53
CA LYS A 202 8.07 3.58 -20.52
C LYS A 202 9.52 3.16 -20.70
N GLN A 203 10.48 4.06 -20.48
CA GLN A 203 11.90 3.79 -20.67
C GLN A 203 12.58 3.23 -19.42
N THR A 204 12.11 3.61 -18.24
CA THR A 204 12.78 3.30 -16.97
C THR A 204 12.15 2.10 -16.25
N TYR A 205 10.83 1.89 -16.38
CA TYR A 205 10.11 0.94 -15.53
C TYR A 205 9.35 -0.12 -16.33
N GLU A 206 9.23 -1.30 -15.74
CA GLU A 206 8.48 -2.42 -16.32
C GLU A 206 7.00 -2.03 -16.49
N LYS A 207 6.51 -2.13 -17.73
CA LYS A 207 5.08 -2.02 -18.03
C LYS A 207 4.44 -3.35 -17.65
N VAL A 208 3.63 -3.36 -16.61
CA VAL A 208 3.05 -4.60 -16.10
C VAL A 208 1.73 -4.87 -16.80
N GLU A 209 0.76 -3.95 -16.81
CA GLU A 209 -0.56 -4.23 -17.36
C GLU A 209 -1.26 -3.00 -17.98
N THR A 210 -2.10 -3.27 -18.98
CA THR A 210 -3.08 -2.33 -19.52
C THR A 210 -4.48 -2.86 -19.17
N PHE A 211 -5.23 -2.13 -18.35
CA PHE A 211 -6.58 -2.52 -17.95
C PHE A 211 -7.64 -1.71 -18.69
N ASN A 212 -8.73 -2.39 -19.05
CA ASN A 212 -9.92 -1.78 -19.63
C ASN A 212 -10.99 -1.68 -18.53
N GLN A 213 -11.34 -0.46 -18.11
CA GLN A 213 -12.47 -0.22 -17.20
C GLN A 213 -13.66 0.36 -17.97
#